data_AF-A0A427YR35-F1
#
_entry.id   AF-A0A427YR35-F1
#
_cell.length_a   1.000
_cell.length_b   1.000
_cell.length_c   1.000
_cell.angle_alpha   90.00
_cell.angle_beta   90.00
_cell.angle_gamma   90.00
#
_symmetry.space_group_name_H-M   'P 1'
#
loop_
_entity.id
_entity.type
_entity.pdbx_description
1 polymer ?
#
loop_
_entity_poly.entity_id
_entity_poly.type
_entity_poly.pdbx_seq_one_letter_code
_entity_poly.pdbx_strand_id
1 'polypeptide(L)'
;MSSSNSTTCVYFDYTTNQNVTVPCNNLVGSPNLLSGQVEYSNYGYILNHGATYAFIAIYSLICVAHIFLGVFWKLWWTLPTLALGTLVEVIGWAGRVMSINTLYWEINYGGLWMYDFNAFVQQICCLVIAPTFYSAANYVLLGLLLDVTDPLYSSLDTRSIKVIFITSDVLCLLVQAGGGAWAGTSSGPNGGNSGAYMMSGGVILQLVVTIIFIGFFSEWLYRWRKDRPVQRQYKPFPGKKARAQAKASRAAMRQAEDHHHLAAVGSSSGMALDKDLPAIGRAPSYVPTSFSSQPAPESRIQLMAGMITFSTVLIVVRQVSVPSTSVCKPPSLTFNRSIYRSIELLRGWTGPVAVNEPLFLGMDATMMAILSLSYAIIHPGLLFGRRLF
;
A
#
# COMPACT_ATOMS: atom_id res chain seq x y z
N MET A 1 24.02 -2.74 39.94
CA MET A 1 23.07 -2.93 41.05
C MET A 1 21.69 -2.53 40.56
N SER A 2 20.95 -3.48 39.99
CA SER A 2 19.56 -3.25 39.56
C SER A 2 18.65 -3.45 40.78
N SER A 3 18.01 -2.37 41.22
CA SER A 3 16.93 -2.41 42.19
C SER A 3 15.82 -3.34 41.68
N SER A 4 15.70 -4.51 42.30
CA SER A 4 14.58 -5.43 42.14
C SER A 4 13.32 -4.77 42.69
N ASN A 5 12.61 -4.00 41.86
CA ASN A 5 11.21 -3.68 42.14
C ASN A 5 10.46 -5.01 42.13
N SER A 6 10.08 -5.50 43.31
CA SER A 6 9.21 -6.66 43.46
C SER A 6 7.84 -6.29 42.94
N THR A 7 7.61 -6.52 41.64
CA THR A 7 6.30 -6.48 41.01
C THR A 7 5.41 -7.51 41.69
N THR A 8 4.32 -7.06 42.29
CA THR A 8 3.31 -7.92 42.93
C THR A 8 2.22 -8.23 41.92
N CYS A 9 1.93 -9.52 41.74
CA CYS A 9 0.87 -10.04 40.90
C CYS A 9 -0.36 -10.34 41.76
N VAL A 10 -1.55 -10.17 41.21
CA VAL A 10 -2.81 -10.43 41.92
C VAL A 10 -3.55 -11.53 41.18
N TYR A 11 -3.91 -12.60 41.88
CA TYR A 11 -4.83 -13.61 41.34
C TYR A 11 -6.15 -13.59 42.11
N PHE A 12 -7.24 -13.86 41.41
CA PHE A 12 -8.57 -14.00 42.01
C PHE A 12 -8.77 -15.44 42.48
N ASP A 13 -8.89 -15.63 43.80
CA ASP A 13 -9.21 -16.93 44.35
C ASP A 13 -10.74 -17.14 44.37
N TYR A 14 -11.23 -18.03 43.52
CA TYR A 14 -12.66 -18.35 43.41
C TYR A 14 -13.22 -19.07 44.65
N THR A 15 -12.36 -19.66 45.49
CA THR A 15 -12.80 -20.36 46.70
C THR A 15 -13.04 -19.40 47.86
N THR A 16 -12.19 -18.37 47.98
CA THR A 16 -12.31 -17.33 49.02
C THR A 16 -13.00 -16.06 48.52
N ASN A 17 -13.25 -15.96 47.21
CA ASN A 17 -13.83 -14.80 46.53
C ASN A 17 -13.05 -13.49 46.81
N GLN A 18 -11.74 -13.60 46.95
CA GLN A 18 -10.82 -12.50 47.29
C GLN A 18 -9.62 -12.44 46.34
N ASN A 19 -9.07 -11.23 46.20
CA ASN A 19 -7.84 -10.98 45.46
C ASN A 19 -6.63 -11.26 46.35
N VAL A 20 -5.80 -12.24 45.96
CA VAL A 20 -4.57 -12.61 46.69
C VAL A 20 -3.37 -12.03 45.96
N THR A 21 -2.49 -11.35 46.70
CA THR A 21 -1.24 -10.79 46.18
C THR A 21 -0.10 -11.79 46.34
N VAL A 22 0.65 -12.02 45.27
CA VAL A 22 1.83 -12.90 45.25
C VAL A 22 2.98 -12.22 44.52
N PRO A 23 4.24 -12.54 44.85
CA PRO A 23 5.38 -12.04 44.07
C PRO A 23 5.28 -12.52 42.62
N CYS A 24 5.38 -11.60 41.66
CA CYS A 24 5.41 -11.98 40.24
C CYS A 24 6.68 -12.78 39.94
N ASN A 25 6.55 -13.75 39.04
CA ASN A 25 7.71 -14.45 38.50
C ASN A 25 8.44 -13.55 37.48
N ASN A 26 9.73 -13.28 37.73
CA ASN A 26 10.57 -12.46 36.85
C ASN A 26 11.53 -13.30 35.98
N LEU A 27 11.50 -14.64 36.11
CA LEU A 27 12.34 -15.54 35.31
C LEU A 27 11.65 -15.83 33.97
N VAL A 28 11.95 -15.00 32.97
CA VAL A 28 11.44 -15.15 31.59
C VAL A 28 11.69 -16.56 31.07
N GLY A 29 10.66 -17.20 30.53
CA GLY A 29 10.71 -18.58 30.07
C GLY A 29 10.27 -19.63 31.08
N SER A 30 9.72 -19.21 32.23
CA SER A 30 9.07 -20.13 33.17
C SER A 30 7.78 -20.72 32.57
N PRO A 31 7.49 -22.01 32.80
CA PRO A 31 6.29 -22.67 32.27
C PRO A 31 5.02 -22.18 32.96
N ASN A 32 3.92 -22.24 32.22
CA ASN A 32 2.58 -22.00 32.71
C ASN A 32 2.19 -23.11 33.72
N LEU A 33 1.63 -22.72 34.85
CA LEU A 33 1.20 -23.58 35.94
C LEU A 33 0.04 -24.51 35.57
N LEU A 34 -0.78 -24.12 34.58
CA LEU A 34 -1.92 -24.91 34.11
C LEU A 34 -1.53 -25.87 32.98
N SER A 35 -0.76 -25.40 32.00
CA SER A 35 -0.40 -26.23 30.82
C SER A 35 0.94 -26.97 30.97
N GLY A 36 1.79 -26.56 31.90
CA GLY A 36 3.15 -27.08 32.06
C GLY A 36 4.11 -26.68 30.92
N GLN A 37 3.67 -25.84 29.98
CA GLN A 37 4.45 -25.38 28.84
C GLN A 37 4.73 -23.89 28.91
N VAL A 38 5.82 -23.44 28.27
CA VAL A 38 6.14 -22.01 28.18
C VAL A 38 5.30 -21.39 27.07
N GLU A 39 4.37 -20.51 27.46
CA GLU A 39 3.44 -19.86 26.54
C GLU A 39 3.62 -18.34 26.56
N TYR A 40 3.55 -17.74 25.38
CA TYR A 40 3.63 -16.29 25.17
C TYR A 40 2.37 -15.80 24.45
N SER A 41 1.77 -14.71 24.90
CA SER A 41 0.62 -14.10 24.24
C SER A 41 1.01 -13.40 22.94
N ASN A 42 0.04 -13.16 22.04
CA ASN A 42 0.12 -12.39 20.78
C ASN A 42 1.15 -12.87 19.73
N TYR A 43 2.44 -12.91 20.08
CA TYR A 43 3.54 -13.34 19.22
C TYR A 43 3.78 -14.86 19.27
N GLY A 44 3.49 -15.51 20.41
CA GLY A 44 3.73 -16.95 20.60
C GLY A 44 5.20 -17.34 20.82
N TYR A 45 6.12 -16.37 20.90
CA TYR A 45 7.54 -16.57 21.20
C TYR A 45 8.13 -15.36 21.95
N ILE A 46 9.36 -15.51 22.44
CA ILE A 46 10.17 -14.42 22.97
C ILE A 46 10.84 -13.65 21.83
N LEU A 47 10.60 -12.34 21.75
CA LEU A 47 11.14 -11.52 20.66
C LEU A 47 12.68 -11.47 20.74
N ASN A 48 13.33 -11.53 19.59
CA ASN A 48 14.75 -11.27 19.46
C ASN A 48 15.02 -9.76 19.54
N HIS A 49 15.67 -9.36 20.64
CA HIS A 49 15.98 -7.97 20.91
C HIS A 49 16.96 -7.40 19.87
N GLY A 50 17.99 -8.15 19.51
CA GLY A 50 19.02 -7.72 18.56
C GLY A 50 18.46 -7.44 17.17
N ALA A 51 17.63 -8.35 16.64
CA ALA A 51 16.98 -8.16 15.35
C ALA A 51 16.04 -6.94 15.36
N THR A 52 15.27 -6.77 16.44
CA THR A 52 14.34 -5.65 16.58
C THR A 52 15.05 -4.30 16.57
N TYR A 53 16.14 -4.15 17.34
CA TYR A 53 16.96 -2.93 17.34
C TYR A 53 17.70 -2.69 16.02
N ALA A 54 18.12 -3.75 15.34
CA ALA A 54 18.75 -3.62 14.02
C ALA A 54 17.76 -3.09 12.98
N PHE A 55 16.56 -3.65 12.89
CA PHE A 55 15.58 -3.22 11.89
C PHE A 55 15.06 -1.80 12.13
N ILE A 56 14.76 -1.41 13.38
CA ILE A 56 14.34 -0.03 13.66
C ILE A 56 15.43 0.98 13.27
N ALA A 57 16.71 0.66 13.51
CA ALA A 57 17.84 1.49 13.10
C ALA A 57 17.94 1.59 11.57
N ILE A 58 17.85 0.46 10.85
CA ILE A 58 17.87 0.41 9.39
C ILE A 58 16.73 1.27 8.80
N TYR A 59 15.49 1.07 9.24
CA TYR A 59 14.35 1.84 8.74
C TYR A 59 14.46 3.33 9.07
N SER A 60 15.00 3.68 10.24
CA SER A 60 15.23 5.07 10.62
C SER A 60 16.25 5.75 9.70
N LEU A 61 17.36 5.06 9.40
CA LEU A 61 18.37 5.56 8.45
C LEU A 61 17.79 5.72 7.04
N ILE A 62 17.02 4.75 6.57
CA ILE A 62 16.37 4.83 5.24
C ILE A 62 15.32 5.95 5.21
N CYS A 63 14.57 6.17 6.28
CA CYS A 63 13.62 7.28 6.40
C CYS A 63 14.33 8.63 6.28
N VAL A 64 15.44 8.83 7.01
CA VAL A 64 16.26 10.04 6.90
C VAL A 64 16.80 10.21 5.47
N ALA A 65 17.25 9.12 4.83
CA ALA A 65 17.72 9.17 3.45
C ALA A 65 16.61 9.61 2.47
N HIS A 66 15.38 9.10 2.59
CA HIS A 66 14.26 9.52 1.72
C HIS A 66 13.84 10.96 1.94
N ILE A 67 13.84 11.44 3.19
CA ILE A 67 13.57 12.86 3.48
C ILE A 67 14.65 13.73 2.85
N PHE A 68 15.93 13.38 3.06
CA PHE A 68 17.06 14.12 2.50
C PHE A 68 17.02 14.14 0.97
N LEU A 69 16.85 13.00 0.30
CA LEU A 69 16.80 12.89 -1.16
C LEU A 69 15.58 13.61 -1.76
N GLY A 70 14.42 13.52 -1.10
CA GLY A 70 13.20 14.20 -1.50
C GLY A 70 13.33 15.73 -1.45
N VAL A 71 13.92 16.26 -0.39
CA VAL A 71 14.17 17.70 -0.21
C VAL A 71 15.29 18.18 -1.15
N PHE A 72 16.41 17.46 -1.18
CA PHE A 72 17.60 17.84 -1.96
C PHE A 72 17.28 17.95 -3.46
N TRP A 73 16.55 16.98 -4.02
CA TRP A 73 16.14 17.05 -5.42
C TRP A 73 14.79 17.74 -5.63
N LYS A 74 14.15 18.33 -4.62
CA LYS A 74 12.85 19.02 -4.74
C LYS A 74 11.78 18.16 -5.42
N LEU A 75 11.75 16.86 -5.12
CA LEU A 75 10.74 15.92 -5.59
C LEU A 75 9.67 15.80 -4.51
N TRP A 76 8.84 16.83 -4.34
CA TRP A 76 7.84 16.92 -3.26
C TRP A 76 6.86 15.75 -3.20
N TRP A 77 6.66 15.02 -4.30
CA TRP A 77 5.79 13.84 -4.33
C TRP A 77 6.42 12.60 -3.64
N THR A 78 7.76 12.53 -3.48
CA THR A 78 8.42 11.41 -2.81
C THR A 78 8.29 11.48 -1.28
N LEU A 79 8.03 12.66 -0.72
CA LEU A 79 7.81 12.83 0.72
C LEU A 79 6.52 12.16 1.22
N PRO A 80 5.32 12.47 0.71
CA PRO A 80 4.08 11.83 1.15
C PRO A 80 3.95 10.36 0.71
N THR A 81 4.87 9.86 -0.12
CA THR A 81 4.90 8.45 -0.56
C THR A 81 6.05 7.71 0.13
N LEU A 82 7.29 7.82 -0.35
CA LEU A 82 8.43 7.04 0.15
C LEU A 82 8.83 7.40 1.60
N ALA A 83 8.91 8.69 1.94
CA ALA A 83 9.30 9.10 3.29
C ALA A 83 8.21 8.77 4.32
N LEU A 84 6.94 8.98 3.99
CA LEU A 84 5.83 8.60 4.87
C LEU A 84 5.72 7.07 5.01
N GLY A 85 5.90 6.31 3.92
CA GLY A 85 5.90 4.84 3.96
C GLY A 85 7.01 4.27 4.86
N THR A 86 8.23 4.82 4.78
CA THR A 86 9.33 4.43 5.68
C THR A 86 9.11 4.88 7.13
N LEU A 87 8.53 6.07 7.35
CA LEU A 87 8.18 6.52 8.70
C LEU A 87 7.18 5.57 9.35
N VAL A 88 6.17 5.10 8.61
CA VAL A 88 5.20 4.13 9.11
C VAL A 88 5.86 2.80 9.45
N GLU A 89 6.83 2.32 8.66
CA GLU A 89 7.65 1.15 9.05
C GLU A 89 8.38 1.39 10.39
N VAL A 90 9.04 2.55 10.56
CA VAL A 90 9.72 2.90 11.82
C VAL A 90 8.76 2.85 13.01
N ILE A 91 7.53 3.38 12.87
CA ILE A 91 6.51 3.34 13.93
C ILE A 91 6.08 1.90 14.24
N GLY A 92 5.99 1.03 13.23
CA GLY A 92 5.71 -0.39 13.41
C GLY A 92 6.81 -1.10 14.21
N TRP A 93 8.08 -0.85 13.87
CA TRP A 93 9.22 -1.37 14.62
C TRP A 93 9.35 -0.76 16.01
N ALA A 94 8.96 0.49 16.21
CA ALA A 94 8.86 1.09 17.54
C ALA A 94 7.79 0.37 18.38
N GLY A 95 6.66 -0.03 17.79
CA GLY A 95 5.66 -0.88 18.45
C GLY A 95 6.27 -2.21 18.91
N ARG A 96 7.11 -2.84 18.08
CA ARG A 96 7.85 -4.06 18.47
C ARG A 96 8.81 -3.84 19.64
N VAL A 97 9.51 -2.69 19.67
CA VAL A 97 10.37 -2.30 20.81
C VAL A 97 9.55 -2.08 22.08
N MET A 98 8.37 -1.46 21.97
CA MET A 98 7.45 -1.29 23.09
C MET A 98 6.96 -2.65 23.62
N SER A 99 6.68 -3.62 22.74
CA SER A 99 6.33 -4.98 23.16
C SER A 99 7.44 -5.62 24.00
N ILE A 100 8.71 -5.49 23.60
CA ILE A 100 9.85 -6.02 24.39
C ILE A 100 9.86 -5.44 25.81
N ASN A 101 9.62 -4.14 25.95
CA ASN A 101 9.69 -3.45 27.24
C ASN A 101 8.45 -3.65 28.13
N THR A 102 7.37 -4.21 27.60
CA THR A 102 6.08 -4.40 28.29
C THR A 102 5.77 -5.88 28.53
N LEU A 103 6.77 -6.75 28.47
CA LEU A 103 6.61 -8.15 28.82
C LEU A 103 6.41 -8.31 30.33
N TYR A 104 5.28 -8.89 30.73
CA TYR A 104 4.99 -9.24 32.12
C TYR A 104 4.40 -10.64 32.25
N TRP A 105 4.42 -11.17 33.46
CA TRP A 105 3.90 -12.50 33.77
C TRP A 105 2.51 -12.37 34.41
N GLU A 106 1.50 -13.00 33.82
CA GLU A 106 0.11 -12.91 34.28
C GLU A 106 -0.38 -14.22 34.91
N ILE A 107 -0.60 -14.17 36.23
CA ILE A 107 -0.97 -15.34 37.03
C ILE A 107 -2.40 -15.82 36.77
N ASN A 108 -3.33 -14.92 36.44
CA ASN A 108 -4.74 -15.28 36.24
C ASN A 108 -4.93 -16.27 35.07
N TYR A 109 -3.97 -16.34 34.16
CA TYR A 109 -3.93 -17.31 33.05
C TYR A 109 -2.94 -18.46 33.28
N GLY A 110 -2.63 -18.78 34.55
CA GLY A 110 -1.66 -19.82 34.89
C GLY A 110 -0.22 -19.37 34.74
N GLY A 111 0.07 -18.07 34.67
CA GLY A 111 1.43 -17.58 34.47
C GLY A 111 1.84 -17.48 33.01
N LEU A 112 0.95 -16.96 32.18
CA LEU A 112 1.19 -16.69 30.78
C LEU A 112 2.07 -15.44 30.64
N TRP A 113 3.08 -15.48 29.76
CA TRP A 113 3.88 -14.31 29.42
C TRP A 113 3.09 -13.40 28.47
N MET A 114 2.71 -12.23 28.94
CA MET A 114 1.86 -11.30 28.20
C MET A 114 2.62 -10.07 27.72
N TYR A 115 2.39 -9.71 26.46
CA TYR A 115 2.79 -8.42 25.89
C TYR A 115 1.61 -7.44 25.89
N ASP A 116 1.89 -6.14 25.95
CA ASP A 116 0.86 -5.13 25.74
C ASP A 116 0.21 -5.30 24.35
N PHE A 117 -1.10 -5.49 24.34
CA PHE A 117 -1.88 -5.67 23.13
C PHE A 117 -1.83 -4.42 22.24
N ASN A 118 -1.76 -3.22 22.82
CA ASN A 118 -1.69 -1.99 22.04
C ASN A 118 -0.37 -1.86 21.27
N ALA A 119 0.75 -2.26 21.87
CA ALA A 119 2.06 -2.29 21.22
C ALA A 119 2.08 -3.29 20.05
N PHE A 120 1.46 -4.46 20.24
CA PHE A 120 1.29 -5.47 19.19
C PHE A 120 0.40 -4.98 18.03
N VAL A 121 -0.76 -4.39 18.35
CA VAL A 121 -1.68 -3.82 17.35
C VAL A 121 -1.00 -2.69 16.58
N GLN A 122 -0.27 -1.79 17.26
CA GLN A 122 0.49 -0.74 16.60
C GLN A 122 1.50 -1.32 15.60
N GLN A 123 2.27 -2.34 16.00
CA GLN A 123 3.22 -3.00 15.10
C GLN A 123 2.50 -3.52 13.84
N ILE A 124 1.46 -4.34 14.01
CA ILE A 124 0.79 -4.96 12.87
C ILE A 124 0.12 -3.90 11.98
N CYS A 125 -0.58 -2.93 12.56
CA CYS A 125 -1.25 -1.87 11.80
C CYS A 125 -0.27 -1.10 10.92
N CYS A 126 0.83 -0.64 11.50
CA CYS A 126 1.81 0.16 10.78
C CYS A 126 2.50 -0.65 9.67
N LEU A 127 2.95 -1.87 9.97
CA LEU A 127 3.61 -2.72 8.97
C LEU A 127 2.67 -3.08 7.81
N VAL A 128 1.37 -3.25 8.07
CA VAL A 128 0.37 -3.53 7.03
C VAL A 128 0.08 -2.30 6.15
N ILE A 129 0.07 -1.10 6.74
CA ILE A 129 -0.21 0.17 6.04
C ILE A 129 0.96 0.60 5.15
N ALA A 130 2.21 0.44 5.60
CA ALA A 130 3.41 0.91 4.91
C ALA A 130 3.50 0.59 3.39
N PRO A 131 3.24 -0.66 2.92
CA PRO A 131 3.28 -1.01 1.49
C PRO A 131 2.44 -0.11 0.57
N THR A 132 1.30 0.40 1.06
CA THR A 132 0.38 1.22 0.26
C THR A 132 1.04 2.51 -0.24
N PHE A 133 1.94 3.09 0.57
CA PHE A 133 2.68 4.29 0.20
C PHE A 133 3.70 4.01 -0.91
N TYR A 134 4.30 2.82 -0.93
CA TYR A 134 5.17 2.39 -2.03
C TYR A 134 4.37 2.09 -3.31
N SER A 135 3.17 1.52 -3.19
CA SER A 135 2.23 1.39 -4.32
C SER A 135 1.86 2.76 -4.90
N ALA A 136 1.56 3.75 -4.05
CA ALA A 136 1.30 5.11 -4.49
C ALA A 136 2.50 5.72 -5.23
N ALA A 137 3.74 5.48 -4.76
CA ALA A 137 4.95 5.89 -5.47
C ALA A 137 5.04 5.25 -6.87
N ASN A 138 4.72 3.96 -7.01
CA ASN A 138 4.67 3.28 -8.31
C ASN A 138 3.64 3.88 -9.26
N TYR A 139 2.45 4.25 -8.77
CA TYR A 139 1.41 4.85 -9.61
C TYR A 139 1.87 6.20 -10.16
N VAL A 140 2.49 7.03 -9.32
CA VAL A 140 3.08 8.30 -9.73
C VAL A 140 4.20 8.08 -10.74
N LEU A 141 5.10 7.12 -10.48
CA LEU A 141 6.22 6.78 -11.35
C LEU A 141 5.76 6.28 -12.72
N LEU A 142 4.78 5.37 -12.77
CA LEU A 142 4.19 4.90 -14.03
C LEU A 142 3.62 6.05 -14.82
N GLY A 143 2.83 6.92 -14.20
CA GLY A 143 2.28 8.00 -15.00
C GLY A 143 3.33 9.06 -15.38
N LEU A 144 4.44 9.23 -14.65
CA LEU A 144 5.58 10.01 -15.16
C LEU A 144 6.21 9.31 -16.38
N LEU A 145 6.31 7.99 -16.36
CA LEU A 145 6.79 7.19 -17.49
C LEU A 145 5.89 7.40 -18.73
N LEU A 146 4.57 7.38 -18.56
CA LEU A 146 3.58 7.65 -19.61
C LEU A 146 3.55 9.11 -20.11
N ASP A 147 4.10 10.05 -19.35
CA ASP A 147 4.26 11.44 -19.81
C ASP A 147 5.55 11.60 -20.64
N VAL A 148 6.58 10.77 -20.37
CA VAL A 148 7.87 10.78 -21.08
C VAL A 148 7.84 9.90 -22.33
N THR A 149 7.19 8.73 -22.26
CA THR A 149 6.86 7.91 -23.43
C THR A 149 5.56 8.41 -24.03
N ASP A 150 5.38 8.42 -25.34
CA ASP A 150 4.14 8.91 -25.93
C ASP A 150 2.88 8.31 -25.25
N PRO A 151 1.90 9.13 -24.82
CA PRO A 151 0.72 8.67 -24.06
C PRO A 151 -0.15 7.64 -24.79
N LEU A 152 0.11 7.40 -26.08
CA LEU A 152 -0.64 6.53 -26.97
C LEU A 152 -0.39 5.04 -26.70
N TYR A 153 0.61 4.66 -25.91
CA TYR A 153 0.90 3.26 -25.61
C TYR A 153 0.07 2.67 -24.45
N SER A 154 -0.76 3.47 -23.75
CA SER A 154 -1.61 3.01 -22.64
C SER A 154 -3.09 3.25 -22.89
N SER A 155 -3.93 2.26 -22.51
CA SER A 155 -5.38 2.32 -22.67
C SER A 155 -6.05 3.41 -21.82
N LEU A 156 -5.45 3.72 -20.66
CA LEU A 156 -5.91 4.76 -19.74
C LEU A 156 -4.98 5.98 -19.79
N ASP A 157 -5.59 7.16 -19.72
CA ASP A 157 -4.84 8.41 -19.59
C ASP A 157 -4.02 8.47 -18.30
N THR A 158 -2.82 9.02 -18.40
CA THR A 158 -1.84 9.16 -17.31
C THR A 158 -2.47 9.65 -16.01
N ARG A 159 -3.35 10.65 -16.11
CA ARG A 159 -3.98 11.27 -14.94
C ARG A 159 -4.99 10.33 -14.29
N SER A 160 -5.68 9.53 -15.10
CA SER A 160 -6.72 8.63 -14.63
C SER A 160 -6.13 7.45 -13.88
N ILE A 161 -4.98 6.91 -14.33
CA ILE A 161 -4.25 5.86 -13.62
C ILE A 161 -3.89 6.33 -12.21
N LYS A 162 -3.15 7.45 -12.08
CA LYS A 162 -2.73 7.96 -10.76
C LYS A 162 -3.92 8.22 -9.84
N VAL A 163 -4.99 8.84 -10.33
CA VAL A 163 -6.17 9.18 -9.51
C VAL A 163 -6.91 7.94 -9.05
N ILE A 164 -7.27 7.02 -9.96
CA ILE A 164 -8.08 5.84 -9.63
C ILE A 164 -7.36 4.97 -8.60
N PHE A 165 -6.10 4.62 -8.86
CA PHE A 165 -5.36 3.71 -7.99
C PHE A 165 -5.04 4.33 -6.62
N ILE A 166 -4.65 5.61 -6.56
CA ILE A 166 -4.42 6.28 -5.27
C ILE A 166 -5.74 6.38 -4.48
N THR A 167 -6.86 6.72 -5.11
CA THR A 167 -8.15 6.80 -4.38
C THR A 167 -8.61 5.44 -3.87
N SER A 168 -8.34 4.37 -4.63
CA SER A 168 -8.64 3.01 -4.20
C SER A 168 -7.80 2.59 -3.01
N ASP A 169 -6.50 2.91 -3.01
CA ASP A 169 -5.60 2.63 -1.88
C ASP A 169 -6.01 3.42 -0.63
N VAL A 170 -6.41 4.68 -0.77
CA VAL A 170 -6.93 5.49 0.35
C VAL A 170 -8.18 4.83 0.96
N LEU A 171 -9.09 4.31 0.14
CA LEU A 171 -10.26 3.57 0.64
C LEU A 171 -9.83 2.32 1.42
N CYS A 172 -8.85 1.56 0.92
CA CYS A 172 -8.31 0.39 1.61
C CYS A 172 -7.67 0.78 2.95
N LEU A 173 -6.94 1.90 3.00
CA LEU A 173 -6.33 2.43 4.21
C LEU A 173 -7.36 2.84 5.26
N LEU A 174 -8.48 3.44 4.86
CA LEU A 174 -9.55 3.79 5.80
C LEU A 174 -10.17 2.54 6.44
N VAL A 175 -10.35 1.47 5.68
CA VAL A 175 -10.82 0.17 6.20
C VAL A 175 -9.80 -0.42 7.19
N GLN A 176 -8.51 -0.38 6.87
CA GLN A 176 -7.45 -0.88 7.74
C GLN A 176 -7.33 -0.06 9.04
N ALA A 177 -7.35 1.26 8.94
CA ALA A 177 -7.29 2.16 10.09
C ALA A 177 -8.50 1.97 11.00
N GLY A 178 -9.70 1.83 10.43
CA GLY A 178 -10.91 1.49 11.18
C GLY A 178 -10.79 0.14 11.88
N GLY A 179 -10.22 -0.87 11.21
CA GLY A 179 -10.05 -2.21 11.78
C GLY A 179 -9.08 -2.23 12.95
N GLY A 180 -7.95 -1.53 12.82
CA GLY A 180 -6.96 -1.37 13.89
C GLY A 180 -7.51 -0.62 15.09
N ALA A 181 -8.25 0.48 14.84
CA ALA A 181 -8.91 1.24 15.91
C ALA A 181 -9.94 0.37 16.66
N TRP A 182 -10.79 -0.36 15.93
CA TRP A 182 -11.78 -1.26 16.52
C TRP A 182 -11.13 -2.36 17.38
N ALA A 183 -10.02 -2.93 16.90
CA ALA A 183 -9.26 -3.93 17.66
C ALA A 183 -8.71 -3.32 18.96
N GLY A 184 -8.09 -2.15 18.90
CA GLY A 184 -7.45 -1.49 20.05
C GLY A 184 -8.41 -0.97 21.12
N THR A 185 -9.62 -0.52 20.76
CA THR A 185 -10.59 0.03 21.73
C THR A 185 -11.56 -1.01 22.30
N SER A 186 -11.54 -2.24 21.80
CA SER A 186 -12.54 -3.25 22.18
C SER A 186 -12.20 -3.97 23.48
N SER A 187 -13.13 -3.94 24.43
CA SER A 187 -13.02 -4.65 25.71
C SER A 187 -13.56 -6.07 25.59
N GLY A 188 -12.87 -6.94 24.82
CA GLY A 188 -13.17 -8.37 24.79
C GLY A 188 -12.72 -9.11 23.54
N PRO A 189 -12.62 -10.46 23.60
CA PRO A 189 -12.07 -11.28 22.51
C PRO A 189 -12.83 -11.13 21.19
N ASN A 190 -14.15 -10.95 21.26
CA ASN A 190 -15.01 -10.82 20.09
C ASN A 190 -14.73 -9.52 19.30
N GLY A 191 -14.51 -8.41 20.01
CA GLY A 191 -14.20 -7.14 19.38
C GLY A 191 -12.83 -7.12 18.71
N GLY A 192 -11.81 -7.70 19.37
CA GLY A 192 -10.46 -7.81 18.80
C GLY A 192 -10.43 -8.62 17.51
N ASN A 193 -11.17 -9.73 17.48
CA ASN A 193 -11.29 -10.57 16.28
C ASN A 193 -12.01 -9.85 15.14
N SER A 194 -13.11 -9.14 15.41
CA SER A 194 -13.82 -8.36 14.39
C SER A 194 -12.94 -7.27 13.77
N GLY A 195 -12.13 -6.58 14.58
CA GLY A 195 -11.17 -5.59 14.10
C GLY A 195 -10.13 -6.20 13.15
N ALA A 196 -9.56 -7.35 13.52
CA ALA A 196 -8.60 -8.07 12.69
C ALA A 196 -9.18 -8.54 11.34
N TYR A 197 -10.42 -9.04 11.32
CA TYR A 197 -11.11 -9.39 10.06
C TYR A 197 -11.34 -8.18 9.16
N MET A 198 -11.67 -7.03 9.75
CA MET A 198 -11.84 -5.80 8.98
C MET A 198 -10.51 -5.32 8.39
N MET A 199 -9.41 -5.39 9.16
CA MET A 199 -8.07 -5.08 8.65
C MET A 199 -7.64 -5.98 7.49
N SER A 200 -7.86 -7.30 7.61
CA SER A 200 -7.49 -8.26 6.58
C SER A 200 -8.29 -8.06 5.29
N GLY A 201 -9.57 -7.68 5.38
CA GLY A 201 -10.38 -7.29 4.22
C GLY A 201 -9.77 -6.12 3.44
N GLY A 202 -9.23 -5.10 4.14
CA GLY A 202 -8.55 -3.98 3.50
C GLY A 202 -7.26 -4.38 2.77
N VAL A 203 -6.51 -5.36 3.30
CA VAL A 203 -5.32 -5.91 2.64
C VAL A 203 -5.66 -6.69 1.37
N ILE A 204 -6.73 -7.49 1.42
CA ILE A 204 -7.20 -8.25 0.25
C ILE A 204 -7.64 -7.30 -0.87
N LEU A 205 -8.43 -6.27 -0.52
CA LEU A 205 -8.87 -5.27 -1.49
C LEU A 205 -7.66 -4.55 -2.13
N GLN A 206 -6.68 -4.17 -1.32
CA GLN A 206 -5.43 -3.56 -1.77
C GLN A 206 -4.65 -4.48 -2.75
N LEU A 207 -4.60 -5.79 -2.48
CA LEU A 207 -3.95 -6.77 -3.36
C LEU A 207 -4.67 -6.85 -4.72
N VAL A 208 -6.00 -6.90 -4.73
CA VAL A 208 -6.79 -6.92 -5.97
C VAL A 208 -6.51 -5.68 -6.82
N VAL A 209 -6.47 -4.50 -6.20
CA VAL A 209 -6.15 -3.23 -6.87
C VAL A 209 -4.74 -3.27 -7.46
N THR A 210 -3.78 -3.82 -6.72
CA THR A 210 -2.39 -3.98 -7.18
C THR A 210 -2.28 -4.93 -8.38
N ILE A 211 -3.05 -6.03 -8.39
CA ILE A 211 -3.09 -6.96 -9.53
C ILE A 211 -3.65 -6.27 -10.78
N ILE A 212 -4.71 -5.47 -10.64
CA ILE A 212 -5.28 -4.69 -11.74
C ILE A 212 -4.24 -3.70 -12.27
N PHE A 213 -3.50 -3.02 -11.39
CA PHE A 213 -2.39 -2.14 -11.78
C PHE A 213 -1.31 -2.88 -12.57
N ILE A 214 -0.90 -4.07 -12.13
CA ILE A 214 0.08 -4.91 -12.85
C ILE A 214 -0.44 -5.26 -14.25
N GLY A 215 -1.74 -5.51 -14.42
CA GLY A 215 -2.37 -5.72 -15.72
C GLY A 215 -2.16 -4.53 -16.67
N PHE A 216 -2.47 -3.31 -16.22
CA PHE A 216 -2.26 -2.09 -17.01
C PHE A 216 -0.78 -1.80 -17.28
N PHE A 217 0.09 -2.03 -16.29
CA PHE A 217 1.52 -1.86 -16.46
C PHE A 217 2.09 -2.85 -17.50
N SER A 218 1.65 -4.10 -17.45
CA SER A 218 2.06 -5.15 -18.39
C SER A 218 1.54 -4.88 -19.80
N GLU A 219 0.31 -4.36 -19.92
CA GLU A 219 -0.25 -3.91 -21.19
C GLU A 219 0.61 -2.81 -21.82
N TRP A 220 0.96 -1.78 -21.05
CA TRP A 220 1.85 -0.72 -21.50
C TRP A 220 3.22 -1.29 -21.92
N LEU A 221 3.84 -2.14 -21.09
CA LEU A 221 5.15 -2.72 -21.35
C LEU A 221 5.15 -3.56 -22.64
N TYR A 222 4.09 -4.34 -22.86
CA TYR A 222 3.91 -5.14 -24.08
C TYR A 222 3.74 -4.26 -25.32
N ARG A 223 2.92 -3.21 -25.25
CA ARG A 223 2.65 -2.29 -26.37
C ARG A 223 3.86 -1.43 -26.71
N TRP A 224 4.60 -0.98 -25.70
CA TRP A 224 5.84 -0.22 -25.88
C TRP A 224 6.91 -1.07 -26.56
N ARG A 225 7.10 -2.33 -26.15
CA ARG A 225 8.06 -3.24 -26.81
C ARG A 225 7.70 -3.65 -28.24
N LYS A 226 6.42 -3.51 -28.63
CA LYS A 226 5.92 -3.93 -29.95
C LYS A 226 5.51 -2.75 -30.85
N ASP A 227 5.76 -1.52 -30.43
CA ASP A 227 5.37 -0.29 -31.13
C ASP A 227 3.91 -0.29 -31.62
N ARG A 228 2.99 -0.76 -30.78
CA ARG A 228 1.55 -0.80 -31.10
C ARG A 228 0.77 0.26 -30.33
N PRO A 229 0.56 1.47 -30.89
CA PRO A 229 -0.23 2.50 -30.23
C PRO A 229 -1.71 2.09 -30.13
N VAL A 230 -2.36 2.57 -29.07
CA VAL A 230 -3.79 2.40 -28.82
C VAL A 230 -4.57 3.30 -29.78
N GLN A 231 -5.59 2.75 -30.45
CA GLN A 231 -6.43 3.52 -31.38
C GLN A 231 -7.31 4.58 -30.70
N ARG A 232 -7.67 4.38 -29.42
CA ARG A 232 -8.51 5.30 -28.64
C ARG A 232 -8.16 5.26 -27.14
N GLN A 233 -7.71 6.39 -26.60
CA GLN A 233 -7.38 6.53 -25.18
C GLN A 233 -8.64 6.91 -24.35
N TYR A 234 -8.90 6.20 -23.25
CA TYR A 234 -10.04 6.48 -22.37
C TYR A 234 -9.68 7.55 -21.32
N LYS A 235 -10.48 8.63 -21.26
CA LYS A 235 -10.25 9.84 -20.43
C LYS A 235 -11.43 10.13 -19.49
N PRO A 236 -11.58 9.39 -18.39
CA PRO A 236 -12.67 9.59 -17.42
C PRO A 236 -12.53 10.90 -16.63
N PHE A 237 -11.31 11.39 -16.40
CA PHE A 237 -11.02 12.64 -15.65
C PHE A 237 -10.40 13.74 -16.53
N PRO A 238 -11.15 14.33 -17.48
CA PRO A 238 -10.63 15.37 -18.35
C PRO A 238 -10.13 16.59 -17.56
N GLY A 239 -9.04 17.21 -18.03
CA GLY A 239 -8.47 18.43 -17.46
C GLY A 239 -9.48 19.57 -17.36
N LYS A 240 -9.25 20.54 -16.46
CA LYS A 240 -10.14 21.73 -16.31
C LYS A 240 -10.38 22.44 -17.65
N LYS A 241 -9.33 22.56 -18.48
CA LYS A 241 -9.40 23.12 -19.85
C LYS A 241 -10.25 22.28 -20.80
N ALA A 242 -10.07 20.95 -20.79
CA ALA A 242 -10.86 20.03 -21.61
C ALA A 242 -12.34 20.00 -21.17
N ARG A 243 -12.63 20.12 -19.87
CA ARG A 243 -14.00 20.29 -19.33
C ARG A 243 -14.60 21.63 -19.77
N ALA A 244 -13.84 22.72 -19.71
CA ALA A 244 -14.29 24.03 -20.18
C ALA A 244 -14.59 24.02 -21.68
N GLN A 245 -13.71 23.42 -22.50
CA GLN A 245 -13.92 23.26 -23.94
C GLN A 245 -15.10 22.34 -24.26
N ALA A 246 -15.27 21.21 -23.56
CA ALA A 246 -16.42 20.32 -23.75
C ALA A 246 -17.74 20.98 -23.32
N LYS A 247 -17.71 21.86 -22.31
CA LYS A 247 -18.86 22.66 -21.91
C LYS A 247 -19.17 23.74 -22.94
N ALA A 248 -18.15 24.40 -23.48
CA ALA A 248 -18.28 25.40 -24.54
C ALA A 248 -18.80 24.79 -25.85
N SER A 249 -18.30 23.62 -26.26
CA SER A 249 -18.77 22.93 -27.47
C SER A 249 -20.21 22.42 -27.34
N ARG A 250 -20.60 21.91 -26.16
CA ARG A 250 -22.00 21.58 -25.86
C ARG A 250 -22.91 22.80 -25.85
N ALA A 251 -22.44 23.93 -25.35
CA ALA A 251 -23.19 25.19 -25.40
C ALA A 251 -23.37 25.68 -26.84
N ALA A 252 -22.32 25.59 -27.67
CA ALA A 252 -22.39 25.93 -29.09
C ALA A 252 -23.32 24.99 -29.88
N MET A 253 -23.32 23.68 -29.57
CA MET A 253 -24.28 22.74 -30.16
C MET A 253 -25.73 23.07 -29.80
N ARG A 254 -26.00 23.40 -28.53
CA ARG A 254 -27.34 23.83 -28.11
C ARG A 254 -27.79 25.10 -28.83
N GLN A 255 -26.90 26.08 -28.98
CA GLN A 255 -27.20 27.28 -29.76
C GLN A 255 -27.48 26.96 -31.24
N ALA A 256 -26.72 26.05 -31.85
CA ALA A 256 -26.96 25.63 -33.23
C ALA A 256 -28.30 24.90 -33.39
N GLU A 257 -28.70 24.08 -32.41
CA GLU A 257 -29.99 23.38 -32.38
C GLU A 257 -31.15 24.37 -32.26
N ASP A 258 -31.07 25.34 -31.34
CA ASP A 258 -32.07 26.41 -31.18
C ASP A 258 -32.23 27.26 -32.46
N HIS A 259 -31.13 27.61 -33.14
CA HIS A 259 -31.17 28.32 -34.42
C HIS A 259 -31.80 27.49 -35.54
N HIS A 260 -31.62 26.17 -35.55
CA HIS A 260 -32.23 25.28 -36.53
C HIS A 260 -33.75 25.12 -36.30
N HIS A 261 -34.20 25.15 -35.05
CA HIS A 261 -35.63 25.17 -34.71
C HIS A 261 -36.30 26.50 -35.05
N LEU A 262 -35.63 27.65 -34.88
CA LEU A 262 -36.13 28.96 -35.28
C LEU A 262 -36.20 29.11 -36.82
N ALA A 263 -35.22 28.57 -37.56
CA ALA A 263 -35.23 28.56 -39.01
C ALA A 263 -36.32 27.63 -39.60
N ALA A 264 -36.65 26.53 -38.92
CA ALA A 264 -37.72 25.62 -39.33
C ALA A 264 -39.15 26.19 -39.13
N VAL A 265 -39.31 27.18 -38.24
CA VAL A 265 -40.61 27.87 -38.01
C VAL A 265 -40.82 29.03 -39.00
N GLY A 266 -39.78 29.48 -39.70
CA GLY A 266 -39.83 30.62 -40.60
C GLY A 266 -39.28 30.35 -41.99
N SER A 267 -39.92 29.48 -42.79
CA SER A 267 -40.09 29.74 -44.24
C SER A 267 -40.92 28.66 -44.92
N SER A 268 -42.14 29.02 -45.31
CA SER A 268 -42.79 28.53 -46.52
C SER A 268 -42.61 29.57 -47.63
N SER A 269 -41.49 29.57 -48.36
CA SER A 269 -41.39 30.11 -49.72
C SER A 269 -39.97 30.03 -50.29
N GLY A 270 -39.89 29.68 -51.58
CA GLY A 270 -38.95 30.31 -52.49
C GLY A 270 -37.62 29.60 -52.73
N MET A 271 -37.53 28.99 -53.90
CA MET A 271 -36.38 28.39 -54.56
C MET A 271 -35.23 29.40 -54.84
N ALA A 272 -33.98 29.03 -54.52
CA ALA A 272 -32.79 29.46 -55.26
C ALA A 272 -31.60 28.52 -54.95
N LEU A 273 -31.03 27.97 -56.02
CA LEU A 273 -29.78 27.22 -56.06
C LEU A 273 -28.62 28.18 -55.77
N ASP A 274 -27.92 28.01 -54.65
CA ASP A 274 -26.61 28.62 -54.42
C ASP A 274 -25.56 27.54 -54.18
N LYS A 275 -24.57 27.54 -55.06
CA LYS A 275 -23.38 26.69 -55.01
C LYS A 275 -22.39 27.43 -54.14
N ASP A 276 -22.31 27.10 -52.86
CA ASP A 276 -21.10 27.27 -52.05
C ASP A 276 -21.32 26.61 -50.69
N LEU A 277 -21.11 25.29 -50.63
CA LEU A 277 -20.90 24.61 -49.35
C LEU A 277 -19.43 24.79 -48.99
N PRO A 278 -19.05 25.62 -48.00
CA PRO A 278 -17.69 25.58 -47.50
C PRO A 278 -17.48 24.18 -46.93
N ALA A 279 -16.52 23.46 -47.52
CA ALA A 279 -16.08 22.16 -47.03
C ALA A 279 -15.98 22.24 -45.50
N ILE A 280 -16.75 21.41 -44.79
CA ILE A 280 -16.64 21.25 -43.35
C ILE A 280 -15.20 20.81 -43.09
N GLY A 281 -14.36 21.81 -42.81
CA GLY A 281 -12.95 21.64 -42.54
C GLY A 281 -12.84 20.64 -41.41
N ARG A 282 -12.24 19.50 -41.72
CA ARG A 282 -11.80 18.51 -40.74
C ARG A 282 -11.14 19.30 -39.61
N ALA A 283 -11.74 19.26 -38.42
CA ALA A 283 -11.22 19.95 -37.25
C ALA A 283 -9.70 19.69 -37.18
N PRO A 284 -8.86 20.74 -37.04
CA PRO A 284 -7.42 20.56 -37.05
C PRO A 284 -7.09 19.51 -36.00
N SER A 285 -6.45 18.43 -36.46
CA SER A 285 -5.91 17.42 -35.55
C SER A 285 -4.99 18.16 -34.61
N TYR A 286 -5.41 18.29 -33.35
CA TYR A 286 -4.63 18.93 -32.32
C TYR A 286 -3.34 18.13 -32.16
N VAL A 287 -2.27 18.59 -32.80
CA VAL A 287 -0.91 18.21 -32.48
C VAL A 287 -0.64 18.85 -31.12
N PRO A 288 -0.50 18.08 -30.04
CA PRO A 288 -0.08 18.67 -28.78
C PRO A 288 1.28 19.30 -29.03
N THR A 289 1.39 20.61 -28.84
CA THR A 289 2.68 21.26 -28.63
C THR A 289 3.20 20.80 -27.28
N SER A 290 3.68 19.56 -27.22
CA SER A 290 4.52 19.10 -26.12
C SER A 290 5.83 19.87 -26.24
N PHE A 291 6.17 20.49 -25.12
CA PHE A 291 7.49 20.97 -24.76
C PHE A 291 8.59 20.18 -25.48
N SER A 292 9.50 20.89 -26.16
CA SER A 292 10.75 20.32 -26.66
C SER A 292 11.45 19.61 -25.50
N SER A 293 11.23 18.31 -25.42
CA SER A 293 11.95 17.40 -24.55
C SER A 293 12.45 16.34 -25.49
N GLN A 294 13.76 16.29 -25.68
CA GLN A 294 14.34 15.13 -26.31
C GLN A 294 13.83 13.89 -25.56
N PRO A 295 13.37 12.84 -26.28
CA PRO A 295 12.93 11.63 -25.62
C PRO A 295 14.04 11.16 -24.67
N ALA A 296 13.67 10.90 -23.42
CA ALA A 296 14.65 10.41 -22.45
C ALA A 296 15.35 9.17 -23.03
N PRO A 297 16.67 9.02 -22.85
CA PRO A 297 17.38 7.87 -23.39
C PRO A 297 16.73 6.58 -22.90
N GLU A 298 16.59 5.59 -23.79
CA GLU A 298 15.84 4.35 -23.55
C GLU A 298 16.27 3.64 -22.26
N SER A 299 17.56 3.72 -21.90
CA SER A 299 18.09 3.17 -20.65
C SER A 299 17.40 3.71 -19.40
N ARG A 300 16.96 4.97 -19.39
CA ARG A 300 16.22 5.57 -18.26
C ARG A 300 14.79 5.06 -18.18
N ILE A 301 14.14 4.89 -19.33
CA ILE A 301 12.78 4.33 -19.42
C ILE A 301 12.80 2.87 -18.93
N GLN A 302 13.78 2.09 -19.38
CA GLN A 302 13.97 0.71 -18.93
C GLN A 302 14.26 0.62 -17.42
N LEU A 303 15.07 1.54 -16.88
CA LEU A 303 15.37 1.58 -15.45
C LEU A 303 14.13 1.93 -14.61
N MET A 304 13.33 2.92 -15.03
CA MET A 304 12.06 3.26 -14.38
C MET A 304 11.06 2.09 -14.43
N ALA A 305 10.92 1.44 -15.59
CA ALA A 305 10.09 0.25 -15.72
C ALA A 305 10.59 -0.91 -14.84
N GLY A 306 11.91 -1.11 -14.79
CA GLY A 306 12.57 -2.10 -13.94
C GLY A 306 12.27 -1.88 -12.45
N MET A 307 12.36 -0.64 -11.98
CA MET A 307 11.99 -0.29 -10.60
C MET A 307 10.53 -0.59 -10.29
N ILE A 308 9.59 -0.25 -11.19
CA ILE A 308 8.17 -0.55 -11.01
C ILE A 308 7.96 -2.07 -10.94
N THR A 309 8.59 -2.84 -11.83
CA THR A 309 8.49 -4.31 -11.78
C THR A 309 9.05 -4.90 -10.49
N PHE A 310 10.24 -4.48 -10.08
CA PHE A 310 10.88 -4.95 -8.85
C PHE A 310 10.03 -4.60 -7.62
N SER A 311 9.53 -3.37 -7.56
CA SER A 311 8.69 -2.92 -6.45
C SER A 311 7.36 -3.65 -6.39
N THR A 312 6.65 -3.76 -7.52
CA THR A 312 5.35 -4.45 -7.55
C THR A 312 5.48 -5.92 -7.18
N VAL A 313 6.55 -6.61 -7.62
CA VAL A 313 6.83 -7.99 -7.22
C VAL A 313 7.06 -8.08 -5.71
N LEU A 314 7.90 -7.22 -5.12
CA LEU A 314 8.15 -7.27 -3.67
C LEU A 314 6.89 -6.94 -2.86
N ILE A 315 6.08 -5.98 -3.31
CA ILE A 315 4.80 -5.63 -2.67
C ILE A 315 3.85 -6.83 -2.75
N VAL A 316 3.67 -7.45 -3.91
CA VAL A 316 2.78 -8.62 -4.05
C VAL A 316 3.30 -9.79 -3.24
N VAL A 317 4.60 -10.10 -3.31
CA VAL A 317 5.18 -11.19 -2.52
C VAL A 317 4.98 -10.92 -1.04
N ARG A 318 5.18 -9.69 -0.55
CA ARG A 318 4.83 -9.35 0.84
C ARG A 318 3.35 -9.52 1.11
N GLN A 319 2.44 -8.95 0.33
CA GLN A 319 1.00 -9.04 0.60
C GLN A 319 0.48 -10.49 0.57
N VAL A 320 1.09 -11.37 -0.22
CA VAL A 320 0.78 -12.81 -0.26
C VAL A 320 1.47 -13.59 0.87
N SER A 321 2.68 -13.17 1.25
CA SER A 321 3.48 -13.75 2.34
C SER A 321 3.00 -13.31 3.73
N VAL A 322 2.42 -12.11 3.80
CA VAL A 322 1.70 -11.61 4.95
C VAL A 322 0.52 -12.55 5.12
N PRO A 323 0.40 -13.16 6.30
CA PRO A 323 -0.66 -14.08 6.55
C PRO A 323 -2.02 -13.35 6.58
N SER A 324 -2.69 -13.19 5.43
CA SER A 324 -4.14 -13.07 5.42
C SER A 324 -4.70 -14.43 5.84
N THR A 325 -5.34 -14.47 7.00
CA THR A 325 -6.20 -15.56 7.45
C THR A 325 -7.18 -15.98 6.34
N SER A 326 -7.18 -17.22 5.78
CA SER A 326 -8.33 -18.19 5.69
C SER A 326 -8.52 -19.30 4.57
N VAL A 327 -8.62 -20.65 4.94
CA VAL A 327 -9.04 -21.99 4.34
C VAL A 327 -8.03 -23.23 4.41
N CYS A 328 -8.34 -24.55 4.19
CA CYS A 328 -7.49 -25.73 4.60
C CYS A 328 -7.51 -27.03 3.69
N LYS A 329 -6.33 -27.72 3.47
CA LYS A 329 -5.98 -29.20 3.33
C LYS A 329 -5.10 -29.73 2.14
N PRO A 330 -4.28 -30.84 2.29
CA PRO A 330 -3.13 -31.26 1.41
C PRO A 330 -3.19 -32.75 0.91
N PRO A 331 -2.11 -33.43 0.38
CA PRO A 331 -0.86 -33.00 -0.26
C PRO A 331 -0.60 -33.64 -1.66
N SER A 332 0.02 -32.90 -2.60
CA SER A 332 1.21 -33.36 -3.34
C SER A 332 1.69 -32.32 -4.37
N LEU A 333 3.00 -32.11 -4.33
CA LEU A 333 3.91 -31.63 -5.38
C LEU A 333 3.56 -30.36 -6.22
N THR A 334 4.54 -29.45 -6.22
CA THR A 334 4.89 -28.48 -7.27
C THR A 334 4.13 -27.14 -7.29
N PHE A 335 4.90 -26.07 -7.05
CA PHE A 335 4.73 -24.68 -7.50
C PHE A 335 3.49 -23.86 -7.09
N ASN A 336 2.43 -24.45 -6.54
CA ASN A 336 1.22 -23.74 -6.08
C ASN A 336 1.22 -23.32 -4.59
N ARG A 337 2.39 -23.28 -3.94
CA ARG A 337 2.53 -23.18 -2.47
C ARG A 337 2.31 -21.79 -1.85
N SER A 338 2.23 -20.73 -2.65
CA SER A 338 2.08 -19.34 -2.16
C SER A 338 0.63 -18.98 -1.81
N ILE A 339 -0.33 -19.47 -2.60
CA ILE A 339 -1.77 -19.17 -2.45
C ILE A 339 -2.43 -20.05 -1.39
N TYR A 340 -1.97 -21.30 -1.22
CA TYR A 340 -2.52 -22.25 -0.25
C TYR A 340 -2.12 -21.96 1.20
N ARG A 341 -1.02 -21.23 1.42
CA ARG A 341 -0.57 -20.86 2.76
C ARG A 341 -1.33 -19.66 3.34
N SER A 342 -1.84 -18.76 2.49
CA SER A 342 -2.80 -17.71 2.86
C SER A 342 -4.12 -18.34 3.30
N ILE A 343 -4.50 -19.41 2.62
CA ILE A 343 -5.63 -20.23 2.98
C ILE A 343 -5.39 -20.83 4.40
N GLU A 344 -4.28 -21.49 4.71
CA GLU A 344 -4.09 -22.17 6.03
C GLU A 344 -4.26 -21.33 7.33
N LEU A 345 -4.26 -20.01 7.23
CA LEU A 345 -4.39 -19.07 8.35
C LEU A 345 -5.83 -18.80 8.82
N LEU A 346 -6.82 -19.61 8.44
CA LEU A 346 -8.20 -19.51 8.98
C LEU A 346 -8.29 -19.74 10.48
N ARG A 347 -7.21 -20.18 11.12
CA ARG A 347 -7.18 -20.68 12.50
C ARG A 347 -7.03 -19.60 13.58
N GLY A 348 -7.12 -18.31 13.21
CA GLY A 348 -6.94 -17.19 14.13
C GLY A 348 -5.47 -16.78 14.31
N TRP A 349 -5.20 -15.97 15.34
CA TRP A 349 -3.92 -15.28 15.61
C TRP A 349 -2.67 -16.18 15.78
N THR A 350 -2.80 -17.50 15.64
CA THR A 350 -1.76 -18.52 15.87
C THR A 350 -1.10 -19.01 14.57
N GLY A 351 -0.99 -18.13 13.58
CA GLY A 351 -0.42 -18.46 12.27
C GLY A 351 1.06 -18.84 12.31
N PRO A 352 1.52 -19.88 11.58
CA PRO A 352 2.92 -20.30 11.57
C PRO A 352 3.89 -19.29 10.94
N VAL A 353 3.41 -18.16 10.38
CA VAL A 353 4.26 -17.04 9.94
C VAL A 353 4.39 -15.98 11.03
N ALA A 354 3.33 -15.74 11.81
CA ALA A 354 3.32 -14.82 12.93
C ALA A 354 4.06 -15.39 14.15
N VAL A 355 4.10 -16.72 14.31
CA VAL A 355 4.73 -17.46 15.43
C VAL A 355 6.17 -17.91 15.11
N ASN A 356 6.63 -17.79 13.86
CA ASN A 356 8.02 -18.06 13.49
C ASN A 356 8.77 -16.76 13.22
N GLU A 357 9.49 -16.29 14.23
CA GLU A 357 10.27 -15.05 14.16
C GLU A 357 11.18 -14.95 12.92
N PRO A 358 11.97 -15.97 12.54
CA PRO A 358 12.86 -15.85 11.39
C PRO A 358 12.11 -15.63 10.07
N LEU A 359 10.90 -16.17 9.95
CA LEU A 359 10.08 -16.03 8.76
C LEU A 359 9.50 -14.63 8.66
N PHE A 360 9.03 -14.07 9.78
CA PHE A 360 8.62 -12.67 9.87
C PHE A 360 9.78 -11.72 9.53
N LEU A 361 10.96 -11.93 10.12
CA LEU A 361 12.12 -11.09 9.83
C LEU A 361 12.57 -11.21 8.37
N GLY A 362 12.64 -12.42 7.82
CA GLY A 362 13.00 -12.62 6.42
C GLY A 362 11.95 -12.05 5.47
N MET A 363 10.77 -12.65 5.45
CA MET A 363 9.75 -12.38 4.42
C MET A 363 9.06 -11.03 4.57
N ASP A 364 8.99 -10.47 5.78
CA ASP A 364 8.32 -9.19 5.99
C ASP A 364 9.35 -8.05 6.12
N ALA A 365 10.23 -8.14 7.12
CA ALA A 365 11.16 -7.06 7.44
C ALA A 365 12.21 -6.81 6.36
N THR A 366 12.91 -7.85 5.91
CA THR A 366 14.00 -7.63 4.93
C THR A 366 13.49 -7.28 3.55
N MET A 367 12.35 -7.82 3.13
CA MET A 367 11.76 -7.50 1.82
C MET A 367 11.42 -6.02 1.68
N MET A 368 10.83 -5.40 2.71
CA MET A 368 10.58 -3.96 2.68
C MET A 368 11.83 -3.13 2.91
N ALA A 369 12.82 -3.62 3.66
CA ALA A 369 14.11 -2.94 3.78
C ALA A 369 14.81 -2.89 2.41
N ILE A 370 14.80 -3.99 1.65
CA ILE A 370 15.34 -4.06 0.29
C ILE A 370 14.55 -3.13 -0.65
N LEU A 371 13.21 -3.14 -0.58
CA LEU A 371 12.40 -2.26 -1.40
C LEU A 371 12.71 -0.78 -1.13
N SER A 372 12.66 -0.39 0.14
CA SER A 372 12.87 0.99 0.57
C SER A 372 14.28 1.49 0.26
N LEU A 373 15.29 0.63 0.43
CA LEU A 373 16.67 0.91 0.07
C LEU A 373 16.84 1.04 -1.45
N SER A 374 16.16 0.20 -2.26
CA SER A 374 16.24 0.29 -3.73
C SER A 374 15.75 1.64 -4.25
N TYR A 375 14.69 2.21 -3.66
CA TYR A 375 14.22 3.55 -3.97
C TYR A 375 15.13 4.67 -3.45
N ALA A 376 15.92 4.42 -2.41
CA ALA A 376 16.91 5.39 -1.94
C ALA A 376 18.14 5.41 -2.86
N ILE A 377 18.59 4.24 -3.33
CA ILE A 377 19.74 4.11 -4.25
C ILE A 377 19.38 4.62 -5.65
N ILE A 378 18.29 4.12 -6.22
CA ILE A 378 17.82 4.51 -7.55
C ILE A 378 16.72 5.57 -7.39
N HIS A 379 17.03 6.66 -6.69
CA HIS A 379 15.98 7.62 -6.37
C HIS A 379 15.45 8.32 -7.64
N PRO A 380 14.13 8.55 -7.77
CA PRO A 380 13.53 9.02 -9.01
C PRO A 380 14.13 10.32 -9.58
N GLY A 381 14.68 11.21 -8.74
CA GLY A 381 15.30 12.45 -9.25
C GLY A 381 16.62 12.26 -10.00
N LEU A 382 17.36 11.16 -9.80
CA LEU A 382 18.50 10.78 -10.65
C LEU A 382 18.02 10.44 -12.06
N LEU A 383 16.86 9.78 -12.17
CA LEU A 383 16.26 9.35 -13.44
C LEU A 383 15.82 10.56 -14.28
N PHE A 384 15.43 11.66 -13.65
CA PHE A 384 15.09 12.93 -14.31
C PHE A 384 16.31 13.80 -14.68
N GLY A 385 17.54 13.29 -14.51
CA GLY A 385 18.75 13.99 -14.94
C GLY A 385 19.17 15.17 -14.06
N ARG A 386 18.65 15.28 -12.83
CA ARG A 386 19.20 16.20 -11.82
C ARG A 386 20.50 15.57 -11.31
N ARG A 387 21.63 16.22 -11.60
CA ARG A 387 22.96 15.68 -11.23
C ARG A 387 23.12 15.63 -9.72
N LEU A 388 23.77 14.57 -9.24
CA LEU A 388 24.45 14.60 -7.95
C LEU A 388 25.75 15.35 -8.19
N PHE A 389 25.79 16.60 -7.72
CA PHE A 389 26.90 17.55 -7.91
C PHE A 389 26.99 18.18 -9.31
#